data_AF-A0A2R6E8L7-F1
#
_entry.id   AF-A0A2R6E8L7-F1
#
_cell.length_a   1.000
_cell.length_b   1.000
_cell.length_c   1.000
_cell.angle_alpha   90.00
_cell.angle_beta   90.00
_cell.angle_gamma   90.00
#
_symmetry.space_group_name_H-M   'P 1'
#
loop_
_entity.id
_entity.type
_entity.pdbx_description
1 polymer ?
#
loop_
_entity_poly.entity_id
_entity_poly.type
_entity_poly.pdbx_seq_one_letter_code
_entity_poly.pdbx_strand_id
1 'polypeptide(L)'
;MTDRRVPPTVARSLGGPAYRRTLLAVLLVVTAGCGALPAGTDQPTAADTLTPVPVPNATDDPGPDGESLPPGVSANGTLDVDRLARAHADALAGTSYTETFARTVTVAGAPTTVRQSLRRVAVDGNATLVERAGTTLAPRRTVYSDPRGTYLRVSDPNRTRVVELNGSGRVPTPEATVSRFLDGPAVDVTPVERRGTVLYRIAATPEDGPAVLEARRETVTATNVSVTALVARSGFVRELAVTYVREDRTRQQRVRLAVEYTGLGTTDVARPSWVPVNESRERSVP
;
A
#
# COMPACT_ATOMS: atom_id res chain seq x y z
N MET A 1 -32.27 8.20 -61.35
CA MET A 1 -32.54 9.58 -60.88
C MET A 1 -31.66 9.80 -59.66
N THR A 2 -30.58 10.61 -59.81
CA THR A 2 -29.67 11.20 -58.79
C THR A 2 -29.07 10.25 -57.75
N ASP A 3 -27.84 9.72 -57.82
CA ASP A 3 -26.48 10.28 -58.08
C ASP A 3 -26.19 11.64 -57.42
N ARG A 4 -25.39 11.63 -56.34
CA ARG A 4 -24.58 12.77 -55.90
C ARG A 4 -23.35 12.31 -55.09
N ARG A 5 -22.35 11.87 -55.86
CA ARG A 5 -20.92 12.27 -55.83
C ARG A 5 -20.39 12.96 -54.57
N VAL A 6 -19.34 12.33 -54.03
CA VAL A 6 -18.21 12.96 -53.33
C VAL A 6 -17.51 13.98 -54.25
N PRO A 7 -17.04 15.11 -53.72
CA PRO A 7 -15.75 15.64 -54.15
C PRO A 7 -14.79 15.98 -52.98
N PRO A 8 -13.49 16.18 -53.27
CA PRO A 8 -12.40 15.98 -52.33
C PRO A 8 -11.65 17.25 -51.90
N THR A 9 -10.76 17.07 -50.92
CA THR A 9 -9.50 17.81 -50.66
C THR A 9 -9.54 19.33 -50.48
N VAL A 10 -9.18 19.79 -49.27
CA VAL A 10 -8.20 20.87 -49.12
C VAL A 10 -7.12 20.42 -48.16
N ALA A 11 -5.93 20.21 -48.72
CA ALA A 11 -4.68 20.09 -48.01
C ALA A 11 -4.29 21.44 -47.41
N ARG A 12 -3.82 21.44 -46.16
CA ARG A 12 -2.86 22.44 -45.68
C ARG A 12 -1.64 21.72 -45.14
N SER A 13 -0.73 21.43 -46.08
CA SER A 13 0.70 21.37 -45.83
C SER A 13 1.23 22.80 -45.82
N LEU A 14 1.88 23.21 -44.73
CA LEU A 14 2.89 24.28 -44.60
C LEU A 14 3.38 24.16 -43.14
N GLY A 15 4.62 23.85 -42.78
CA GLY A 15 5.84 23.64 -43.56
C GLY A 15 6.75 22.65 -42.84
N GLY A 16 7.58 22.00 -43.65
CA GLY A 16 8.47 20.93 -43.24
C GLY A 16 9.75 21.37 -42.53
N PRO A 17 10.66 20.39 -42.32
CA PRO A 17 11.82 20.47 -41.46
C PRO A 17 13.03 20.99 -42.22
N ALA A 18 13.99 21.62 -41.54
CA ALA A 18 15.40 21.60 -41.91
C ALA A 18 16.26 22.53 -41.04
N TYR A 19 17.18 21.91 -40.33
CA TYR A 19 18.60 22.22 -40.39
C TYR A 19 19.14 23.60 -39.94
N ARG A 20 20.15 23.45 -39.08
CA ARG A 20 21.49 24.06 -39.17
C ARG A 20 21.69 25.43 -38.51
N ARG A 21 22.48 25.31 -37.45
CA ARG A 21 23.84 25.87 -37.31
C ARG A 21 23.96 27.23 -36.62
N THR A 22 24.89 27.20 -35.66
CA THR A 22 25.89 28.23 -35.30
C THR A 22 25.37 29.45 -34.53
N LEU A 23 25.99 29.94 -33.46
CA LEU A 23 27.40 30.00 -33.02
C LEU A 23 27.45 29.99 -31.46
N LEU A 24 28.42 29.32 -30.79
CA LEU A 24 29.73 29.86 -30.31
C LEU A 24 29.59 31.11 -29.43
N ALA A 25 30.31 31.36 -28.34
CA ALA A 25 31.47 30.80 -27.64
C ALA A 25 31.46 31.43 -26.22
N VAL A 26 32.22 30.97 -25.23
CA VAL A 26 33.48 31.60 -24.74
C VAL A 26 33.99 30.66 -23.62
N LEU A 27 35.12 29.94 -23.82
CA LEU A 27 36.53 30.29 -23.55
C LEU A 27 36.90 30.08 -22.06
N LEU A 28 37.53 28.96 -21.66
CA LEU A 28 38.99 28.65 -21.66
C LEU A 28 39.73 29.24 -20.43
N VAL A 29 40.14 28.38 -19.49
CA VAL A 29 41.39 28.54 -18.73
C VAL A 29 42.04 27.16 -18.52
N VAL A 30 43.19 27.00 -19.16
CA VAL A 30 44.20 25.96 -18.94
C VAL A 30 45.30 26.59 -18.09
N THR A 31 45.76 25.87 -17.07
CA THR A 31 47.07 26.03 -16.40
C THR A 31 47.50 24.60 -16.03
N ALA A 32 48.38 23.88 -16.75
CA ALA A 32 49.84 24.06 -16.85
C ALA A 32 50.42 24.59 -15.52
N GLY A 33 51.21 23.87 -14.71
CA GLY A 33 52.29 22.93 -15.01
C GLY A 33 53.62 23.58 -14.59
N CYS A 34 54.24 23.12 -13.50
CA CYS A 34 55.64 23.31 -13.04
C CYS A 34 55.74 22.74 -11.60
N GLY A 35 56.69 21.93 -11.13
CA GLY A 35 57.91 21.38 -11.71
C GLY A 35 58.66 20.46 -10.71
N ALA A 36 59.59 19.69 -11.27
CA ALA A 36 60.92 19.36 -10.73
C ALA A 36 61.12 18.25 -9.66
N LEU A 37 61.89 17.24 -10.07
CA LEU A 37 62.56 16.19 -9.27
C LEU A 37 63.82 16.74 -8.57
N PRO A 38 64.33 16.05 -7.52
CA PRO A 38 65.50 15.19 -7.77
C PRO A 38 65.46 13.83 -7.06
N ALA A 39 66.28 12.94 -7.58
CA ALA A 39 66.50 11.56 -7.16
C ALA A 39 67.10 11.43 -5.75
N GLY A 40 66.73 10.33 -5.08
CA GLY A 40 67.44 9.76 -3.94
C GLY A 40 67.31 8.25 -3.98
N THR A 41 68.44 7.57 -4.13
CA THR A 41 68.61 6.12 -4.14
C THR A 41 68.60 5.55 -2.71
N ASP A 42 67.96 4.39 -2.52
CA ASP A 42 68.42 3.22 -1.74
C ASP A 42 67.34 2.52 -0.91
N GLN A 43 66.99 1.32 -1.41
CA GLN A 43 66.76 0.04 -0.71
C GLN A 43 65.46 -0.20 0.10
N PRO A 44 64.82 -1.40 -0.05
CA PRO A 44 63.52 -1.69 0.51
C PRO A 44 63.64 -2.08 1.98
N THR A 45 62.95 -1.35 2.86
CA THR A 45 62.86 -1.67 4.28
C THR A 45 61.40 -1.84 4.68
N ALA A 46 61.15 -3.00 5.29
CA ALA A 46 59.99 -3.37 6.10
C ALA A 46 58.61 -3.36 5.41
N ALA A 47 58.05 -4.56 5.26
CA ALA A 47 56.62 -4.74 5.08
C ALA A 47 55.89 -4.07 6.26
N ASP A 48 55.16 -2.99 5.95
CA ASP A 48 54.20 -2.40 6.87
C ASP A 48 53.22 -3.49 7.31
N THR A 49 53.28 -3.81 8.59
CA THR A 49 52.31 -4.68 9.24
C THR A 49 51.02 -3.89 9.31
N LEU A 50 50.14 -4.12 8.32
CA LEU A 50 48.79 -3.58 8.33
C LEU A 50 48.08 -4.09 9.59
N THR A 51 47.86 -3.19 10.56
CA THR A 51 46.87 -3.43 11.61
C THR A 51 45.53 -3.67 10.92
N PRO A 52 44.87 -4.82 11.15
CA PRO A 52 43.53 -5.05 10.62
C PRO A 52 42.63 -3.91 11.08
N VAL A 53 42.11 -3.14 10.12
CA VAL A 53 40.97 -2.25 10.37
C VAL A 53 39.85 -3.14 10.90
N PRO A 54 39.16 -2.78 12.00
CA PRO A 54 38.01 -3.52 12.46
C PRO A 54 37.02 -3.64 11.30
N VAL A 55 36.79 -4.86 10.82
CA VAL A 55 35.67 -5.16 9.94
C VAL A 55 34.43 -4.85 10.76
N PRO A 56 33.55 -3.92 10.35
CA PRO A 56 32.30 -3.72 11.04
C PRO A 56 31.55 -5.06 11.02
N ASN A 57 31.33 -5.64 12.19
CA ASN A 57 30.28 -6.63 12.33
C ASN A 57 29.00 -5.95 11.85
N ALA A 58 28.29 -6.55 10.90
CA ALA A 58 26.98 -6.11 10.43
C ALA A 58 25.94 -6.34 11.54
N THR A 59 26.10 -5.64 12.65
CA THR A 59 25.17 -5.59 13.77
C THR A 59 24.99 -4.11 14.08
N ASP A 60 23.88 -3.59 13.56
CA ASP A 60 23.35 -2.24 13.80
C ASP A 60 24.26 -1.07 13.42
N ASP A 61 24.67 -1.00 12.15
CA ASP A 61 25.20 0.25 11.58
C ASP A 61 24.02 1.10 11.06
N PRO A 62 23.73 2.29 11.63
CA PRO A 62 22.79 3.22 11.02
C PRO A 62 23.35 3.60 9.66
N GLY A 63 22.59 3.35 8.59
CA GLY A 63 22.96 3.81 7.25
C GLY A 63 23.32 5.31 7.26
N PRO A 64 24.10 5.78 6.27
CA PRO A 64 24.51 7.17 6.20
C PRO A 64 23.26 8.03 6.27
N ASP A 65 23.14 8.79 7.36
CA ASP A 65 22.06 9.71 7.81
C ASP A 65 21.42 9.37 9.18
N GLY A 66 21.76 8.26 9.85
CA GLY A 66 21.30 8.01 11.23
C GLY A 66 19.77 7.88 11.38
N GLU A 67 19.05 7.66 10.28
CA GLU A 67 17.60 7.50 10.28
C GLU A 67 17.24 6.03 10.49
N SER A 68 16.67 5.70 11.66
CA SER A 68 16.23 4.33 11.95
C SER A 68 15.14 3.87 10.96
N LEU A 69 15.34 2.71 10.34
CA LEU A 69 14.34 2.04 9.52
C LEU A 69 13.09 1.67 10.34
N PRO A 70 11.90 1.53 9.71
CA PRO A 70 10.71 1.05 10.40
C PRO A 70 10.92 -0.33 11.05
N PRO A 71 10.25 -0.63 12.17
CA PRO A 71 10.27 -1.96 12.77
C PRO A 71 9.92 -3.05 11.76
N GLY A 72 10.75 -4.10 11.73
CA GLY A 72 10.62 -5.22 10.79
C GLY A 72 11.36 -5.01 9.47
N VAL A 73 11.92 -3.82 9.22
CA VAL A 73 12.70 -3.55 8.00
C VAL A 73 14.19 -3.55 8.33
N SER A 74 14.93 -4.41 7.66
CA SER A 74 16.38 -4.53 7.81
C SER A 74 17.13 -3.80 6.69
N ALA A 75 18.33 -3.29 6.97
CA ALA A 75 19.16 -2.58 5.99
C ALA A 75 19.57 -3.46 4.78
N ASN A 76 19.55 -4.78 4.95
CA ASN A 76 19.80 -5.76 3.89
C ASN A 76 18.57 -6.02 2.99
N GLY A 77 17.48 -5.26 3.12
CA GLY A 77 16.26 -5.43 2.33
C GLY A 77 15.34 -6.57 2.77
N THR A 78 15.61 -7.18 3.94
CA THR A 78 14.72 -8.21 4.52
C THR A 78 13.56 -7.55 5.27
N LEU A 79 12.36 -8.13 5.14
CA LEU A 79 11.15 -7.71 5.84
C LEU A 79 10.64 -8.81 6.80
N ASP A 80 10.66 -8.53 8.10
CA ASP A 80 9.92 -9.27 9.12
C ASP A 80 8.50 -8.69 9.20
N VAL A 81 7.58 -9.32 8.48
CA VAL A 81 6.17 -8.90 8.35
C VAL A 81 5.45 -8.94 9.68
N ASP A 82 5.74 -9.91 10.53
CA ASP A 82 5.11 -10.03 11.84
C ASP A 82 5.54 -8.90 12.78
N ARG A 83 6.82 -8.53 12.76
CA ARG A 83 7.31 -7.39 13.52
C ARG A 83 6.71 -6.07 13.01
N LEU A 84 6.59 -5.90 11.70
CA LEU A 84 5.92 -4.72 11.12
C LEU A 84 4.44 -4.68 11.47
N ALA A 85 3.72 -5.81 11.41
CA ALA A 85 2.30 -5.90 11.72
C ALA A 85 2.01 -5.55 13.19
N ARG A 86 2.84 -6.03 14.13
CA ARG A 86 2.75 -5.65 15.55
C ARG A 86 3.01 -4.15 15.75
N ALA A 87 4.07 -3.61 15.16
CA ALA A 87 4.38 -2.18 15.27
C ALA A 87 3.27 -1.30 14.68
N HIS A 88 2.62 -1.74 13.61
CA HIS A 88 1.44 -1.07 13.05
C HIS A 88 0.27 -1.04 14.04
N ALA A 89 -0.01 -2.16 14.71
CA ALA A 89 -1.06 -2.23 15.71
C ALA A 89 -0.74 -1.41 16.96
N ASP A 90 0.50 -1.45 17.44
CA ASP A 90 0.98 -0.63 18.55
C ASP A 90 0.82 0.86 18.24
N ALA A 91 1.13 1.27 17.00
CA ALA A 91 0.97 2.65 16.55
C ALA A 91 -0.51 3.11 16.46
N LEU A 92 -1.46 2.17 16.42
CA LEU A 92 -2.90 2.43 16.44
C LEU A 92 -3.53 2.20 17.82
N ALA A 93 -2.80 1.59 18.76
CA ALA A 93 -3.31 1.30 20.08
C ALA A 93 -3.73 2.58 20.82
N GLY A 94 -4.94 2.58 21.37
CA GLY A 94 -5.51 3.74 22.07
C GLY A 94 -5.77 4.96 21.18
N THR A 95 -5.57 4.86 19.86
CA THR A 95 -5.78 5.95 18.92
C THR A 95 -7.03 5.66 18.10
N SER A 96 -7.98 6.61 18.06
CA SER A 96 -9.14 6.48 17.17
C SER A 96 -8.71 6.59 15.71
N TYR A 97 -9.30 5.82 14.80
CA TYR A 97 -8.95 5.91 13.37
C TYR A 97 -10.08 5.45 12.45
N THR A 98 -9.97 5.83 11.18
CA THR A 98 -10.78 5.32 10.09
C THR A 98 -9.90 4.59 9.06
N GLU A 99 -10.07 3.28 8.93
CA GLU A 99 -9.49 2.46 7.85
C GLU A 99 -10.48 2.40 6.67
N THR A 100 -10.00 2.71 5.47
CA THR A 100 -10.73 2.48 4.23
C THR A 100 -10.05 1.40 3.41
N PHE A 101 -10.78 0.30 3.14
CA PHE A 101 -10.36 -0.76 2.23
C PHE A 101 -11.20 -0.70 0.96
N ALA A 102 -10.57 -0.41 -0.18
CA ALA A 102 -11.20 -0.43 -1.49
C ALA A 102 -10.70 -1.66 -2.28
N ARG A 103 -11.63 -2.37 -2.92
CA ARG A 103 -11.31 -3.45 -3.85
C ARG A 103 -12.01 -3.22 -5.17
N THR A 104 -11.24 -3.21 -6.25
CA THR A 104 -11.73 -3.14 -7.63
C THR A 104 -11.35 -4.42 -8.36
N VAL A 105 -12.32 -5.04 -9.03
CA VAL A 105 -12.10 -6.18 -9.93
C VAL A 105 -12.53 -5.80 -11.32
N THR A 106 -11.60 -5.94 -12.25
CA THR A 106 -11.80 -5.77 -13.68
C THR A 106 -11.76 -7.14 -14.34
N VAL A 107 -12.87 -7.54 -14.96
CA VAL A 107 -12.97 -8.84 -15.66
C VAL A 107 -12.67 -8.62 -17.15
N ALA A 108 -11.78 -9.44 -17.72
CA ALA A 108 -11.50 -9.43 -19.16
C ALA A 108 -12.64 -10.07 -19.97
N GLY A 109 -12.95 -9.51 -21.15
CA GLY A 109 -14.10 -9.86 -22.00
C GLY A 109 -15.22 -8.81 -21.96
N ALA A 110 -15.86 -8.51 -23.10
CA ALA A 110 -16.76 -7.37 -23.34
C ALA A 110 -17.98 -7.24 -22.40
N PRO A 111 -18.61 -6.04 -22.34
CA PRO A 111 -17.98 -4.80 -21.88
C PRO A 111 -17.40 -4.97 -20.47
N THR A 112 -16.29 -4.27 -20.18
CA THR A 112 -15.54 -4.38 -18.93
C THR A 112 -16.45 -4.29 -17.71
N THR A 113 -16.68 -5.43 -17.05
CA THR A 113 -17.41 -5.44 -15.79
C THR A 113 -16.46 -5.01 -14.68
N VAL A 114 -16.76 -3.88 -14.04
CA VAL A 114 -16.02 -3.37 -12.89
C VAL A 114 -16.83 -3.62 -11.62
N ARG A 115 -16.30 -4.46 -10.74
CA ARG A 115 -16.90 -4.71 -9.42
C ARG A 115 -16.09 -3.97 -8.36
N GLN A 116 -16.73 -3.08 -7.63
CA GLN A 116 -16.11 -2.34 -6.54
C GLN A 116 -16.72 -2.76 -5.21
N SER A 117 -15.90 -2.87 -4.18
CA SER A 117 -16.37 -2.97 -2.81
C SER A 117 -15.53 -2.08 -1.91
N LEU A 118 -16.21 -1.35 -1.03
CA LEU A 118 -15.63 -0.48 -0.02
C LEU A 118 -15.94 -1.07 1.35
N ARG A 119 -14.93 -1.12 2.23
CA ARG A 119 -15.11 -1.31 3.66
C ARG A 119 -14.53 -0.08 4.35
N ARG A 120 -15.31 0.50 5.26
CA ARG A 120 -14.81 1.50 6.21
C ARG A 120 -14.87 0.89 7.60
N VAL A 121 -13.79 0.99 8.37
CA VAL A 121 -13.74 0.62 9.79
C VAL A 121 -13.38 1.87 10.57
N ALA A 122 -14.29 2.35 11.41
CA ALA A 122 -14.03 3.41 12.37
C ALA A 122 -13.88 2.78 13.76
N VAL A 123 -12.80 3.12 14.45
CA VAL A 123 -12.49 2.65 15.81
C VAL A 123 -12.33 3.86 16.71
N ASP A 124 -12.97 3.81 17.87
CA ASP A 124 -12.86 4.81 18.92
C ASP A 124 -13.04 4.13 20.29
N GLY A 125 -11.95 4.02 21.06
CA GLY A 125 -11.92 3.24 22.30
C GLY A 125 -12.43 1.80 22.09
N ASN A 126 -13.51 1.44 22.80
CA ASN A 126 -14.15 0.13 22.69
C ASN A 126 -15.30 0.09 21.68
N ALA A 127 -15.55 1.18 20.95
CA ALA A 127 -16.57 1.24 19.91
C ALA A 127 -15.95 1.00 18.53
N THR A 128 -16.64 0.22 17.70
CA THR A 128 -16.25 -0.03 16.32
C THR A 128 -17.45 0.02 15.40
N LEU A 129 -17.30 0.71 14.27
CA LEU A 129 -18.29 0.75 13.20
C LEU A 129 -17.66 0.25 11.90
N VAL A 130 -18.20 -0.83 11.34
CA VAL A 130 -17.79 -1.39 10.06
C VAL A 130 -18.89 -1.21 9.03
N GLU A 131 -18.65 -0.39 8.03
CA GLU A 131 -19.55 -0.20 6.89
C GLU A 131 -19.03 -0.95 5.68
N ARG A 132 -19.91 -1.67 4.97
CA ARG A 132 -19.57 -2.35 3.71
C ARG A 132 -20.58 -2.02 2.63
N ALA A 133 -20.05 -1.57 1.50
CA ALA A 133 -20.81 -1.25 0.29
C ALA A 133 -20.10 -1.79 -0.96
N GLY A 134 -20.80 -1.84 -2.09
CA GLY A 134 -20.21 -2.23 -3.37
C GLY A 134 -21.17 -2.07 -4.55
N THR A 135 -20.67 -2.23 -5.76
CA THR A 135 -21.44 -2.09 -7.01
C THR A 135 -22.22 -3.34 -7.40
N THR A 136 -22.00 -4.46 -6.71
CA THR A 136 -22.82 -5.67 -6.85
C THR A 136 -24.14 -5.52 -6.07
N LEU A 137 -25.20 -6.21 -6.50
CA LEU A 137 -26.52 -6.33 -5.82
C LEU A 137 -26.46 -6.95 -4.39
N ALA A 138 -25.29 -6.97 -3.75
CA ALA A 138 -25.15 -7.39 -2.37
C ALA A 138 -25.78 -6.34 -1.45
N PRO A 139 -26.50 -6.77 -0.39
CA PRO A 139 -27.05 -5.85 0.58
C PRO A 139 -25.95 -5.05 1.28
N ARG A 140 -26.24 -3.79 1.59
CA ARG A 140 -25.38 -2.97 2.45
C ARG A 140 -25.35 -3.59 3.84
N ARG A 141 -24.17 -3.64 4.44
CA ARG A 141 -23.98 -4.21 5.78
C ARG A 141 -23.25 -3.22 6.66
N THR A 142 -23.80 -2.95 7.83
CA THR A 142 -23.17 -2.11 8.86
C THR A 142 -23.09 -2.93 10.13
N VAL A 143 -21.91 -3.07 10.71
CA VAL A 143 -21.70 -3.70 12.01
C VAL A 143 -21.31 -2.61 12.99
N TYR A 144 -21.98 -2.56 14.13
CA TYR A 144 -21.58 -1.74 15.26
C TYR A 144 -21.27 -2.65 16.43
N SER A 145 -20.14 -2.44 17.08
CA SER A 145 -19.71 -3.17 18.27
C SER A 145 -19.38 -2.18 19.36
N ASP A 146 -19.85 -2.45 20.57
CA ASP A 146 -19.44 -1.77 21.80
C ASP A 146 -19.38 -2.80 22.94
N PRO A 147 -18.99 -2.41 24.17
CA PRO A 147 -18.96 -3.34 25.30
C PRO A 147 -20.30 -4.03 25.61
N ARG A 148 -21.43 -3.53 25.08
CA ARG A 148 -22.77 -4.11 25.33
C ARG A 148 -23.13 -5.20 24.34
N GLY A 149 -22.52 -5.22 23.16
CA GLY A 149 -22.81 -6.23 22.15
C GLY A 149 -22.32 -5.87 20.75
N THR A 150 -22.52 -6.79 19.81
CA THR A 150 -22.30 -6.54 18.39
C THR A 150 -23.61 -6.64 17.63
N TYR A 151 -23.90 -5.63 16.81
CA TYR A 151 -25.14 -5.51 16.08
C TYR A 151 -24.85 -5.37 14.59
N LEU A 152 -25.55 -6.16 13.78
CA LEU A 152 -25.48 -6.14 12.32
C LEU A 152 -26.78 -5.60 11.75
N ARG A 153 -26.68 -4.48 11.02
CA ARG A 153 -27.72 -3.99 10.14
C ARG A 153 -27.44 -4.44 8.71
N VAL A 154 -28.41 -5.13 8.12
CA VAL A 154 -28.42 -5.50 6.69
C VAL A 154 -29.55 -4.73 6.02
N SER A 155 -29.22 -4.01 4.95
CA SER A 155 -30.20 -3.23 4.17
C SER A 155 -30.07 -3.57 2.69
N ASP A 156 -31.20 -3.94 2.08
CA ASP A 156 -31.39 -4.05 0.64
C ASP A 156 -32.51 -3.07 0.19
N PRO A 157 -32.81 -2.93 -1.11
CA PRO A 157 -33.81 -1.98 -1.58
C PRO A 157 -35.21 -2.17 -0.99
N ASN A 158 -35.55 -3.36 -0.51
CA ASN A 158 -36.91 -3.71 -0.07
C ASN A 158 -37.00 -3.87 1.45
N ARG A 159 -35.89 -4.16 2.15
CA ARG A 159 -35.92 -4.50 3.57
C ARG A 159 -34.68 -4.04 4.30
N THR A 160 -34.88 -3.62 5.54
CA THR A 160 -33.81 -3.49 6.54
C THR A 160 -34.06 -4.50 7.66
N ARG A 161 -33.00 -5.18 8.08
CA ARG A 161 -33.00 -6.10 9.22
C ARG A 161 -31.85 -5.74 10.15
N VAL A 162 -32.14 -5.71 11.45
CA VAL A 162 -31.13 -5.60 12.51
C VAL A 162 -31.09 -6.92 13.26
N VAL A 163 -29.89 -7.42 13.53
CA VAL A 163 -29.68 -8.60 14.37
C VAL A 163 -28.55 -8.33 15.34
N GLU A 164 -28.71 -8.76 16.58
CA GLU A 164 -27.61 -8.89 17.51
C GLU A 164 -26.83 -10.17 17.16
N LEU A 165 -25.50 -10.09 17.15
CA LEU A 165 -24.61 -11.20 16.87
C LEU A 165 -24.06 -11.77 18.18
N ASN A 166 -24.12 -13.10 18.33
CA ASN A 166 -23.41 -13.79 19.38
C ASN A 166 -21.91 -13.77 19.05
N GLY A 167 -21.15 -12.91 19.74
CA GLY A 167 -19.70 -12.75 19.57
C GLY A 167 -19.29 -11.55 18.71
N SER A 168 -17.98 -11.35 18.55
CA SER A 168 -17.45 -10.27 17.72
C SER A 168 -17.72 -10.58 16.24
N GLY A 169 -18.66 -9.87 15.62
CA GLY A 169 -18.77 -9.87 14.16
C GLY A 169 -17.38 -9.58 13.56
N ARG A 170 -16.95 -10.28 12.50
CA ARG A 170 -15.57 -10.17 11.96
C ARG A 170 -15.19 -8.73 11.61
N VAL A 171 -14.63 -8.02 12.59
CA VAL A 171 -13.87 -6.78 12.46
C VAL A 171 -12.43 -7.20 12.14
N PRO A 172 -11.88 -6.80 10.99
CA PRO A 172 -10.46 -6.99 10.71
C PRO A 172 -9.63 -6.25 11.76
N THR A 173 -8.57 -6.88 12.27
CA THR A 173 -7.60 -6.20 13.13
C THR A 173 -6.54 -5.50 12.26
N PRO A 174 -5.87 -4.45 12.77
CA PRO A 174 -4.77 -3.79 12.05
C PRO A 174 -3.67 -4.75 11.59
N GLU A 175 -3.26 -5.69 12.43
CA GLU A 175 -2.22 -6.68 12.15
C GLU A 175 -2.63 -7.55 10.94
N ALA A 176 -3.86 -8.06 10.96
CA ALA A 176 -4.38 -8.92 9.91
C ALA A 176 -4.43 -8.24 8.53
N THR A 177 -4.50 -6.92 8.48
CA THR A 177 -4.44 -6.16 7.23
C THR A 177 -3.02 -6.13 6.66
N VAL A 178 -2.00 -5.98 7.50
CA VAL A 178 -0.59 -5.95 7.10
C VAL A 178 -0.08 -7.34 6.73
N SER A 179 -0.24 -8.32 7.63
CA SER A 179 0.29 -9.68 7.44
C SER A 179 -0.28 -10.37 6.21
N ARG A 180 -1.51 -10.03 5.81
CA ARG A 180 -2.18 -10.67 4.67
C ARG A 180 -1.54 -10.38 3.32
N PHE A 181 -0.82 -9.28 3.16
CA PHE A 181 -0.39 -8.81 1.84
C PHE A 181 1.11 -8.57 1.70
N LEU A 182 1.86 -8.46 2.79
CA LEU A 182 3.29 -8.16 2.75
C LEU A 182 4.19 -9.40 2.90
N ASP A 183 3.62 -10.60 2.92
CA ASP A 183 4.37 -11.86 2.95
C ASP A 183 5.12 -12.07 1.62
N GLY A 184 6.46 -11.96 1.64
CA GLY A 184 7.29 -12.07 0.44
C GLY A 184 8.80 -11.85 0.68
N PRO A 185 9.68 -12.41 -0.16
CA PRO A 185 11.11 -12.59 0.16
C PRO A 185 12.04 -11.41 -0.21
N ALA A 186 11.63 -10.44 -1.04
CA ALA A 186 12.48 -9.31 -1.42
C ALA A 186 11.71 -7.99 -1.43
N VAL A 187 12.28 -6.98 -0.75
CA VAL A 187 11.66 -5.67 -0.59
C VAL A 187 12.62 -4.57 -1.00
N ASP A 188 12.19 -3.71 -1.93
CA ASP A 188 12.83 -2.41 -2.14
C ASP A 188 12.29 -1.43 -1.10
N VAL A 189 13.20 -0.85 -0.32
CA VAL A 189 12.88 0.11 0.74
C VAL A 189 13.50 1.44 0.37
N THR A 190 12.64 2.43 0.16
CA THR A 190 13.09 3.77 -0.22
C THR A 190 12.43 4.83 0.66
N PRO A 191 13.19 5.76 1.24
CA PRO A 191 12.61 6.90 1.93
C PRO A 191 11.89 7.80 0.91
N VAL A 192 10.74 8.32 1.31
CA VAL A 192 9.89 9.21 0.52
C VAL A 192 9.38 10.30 1.44
N GLU A 193 9.63 11.55 1.08
CA GLU A 193 9.05 12.68 1.78
C GLU A 193 7.62 12.93 1.29
N ARG A 194 6.66 12.99 2.21
CA ARG A 194 5.28 13.43 1.93
C ARG A 194 4.85 14.45 2.96
N ARG A 195 4.55 15.67 2.50
CA ARG A 195 4.02 16.78 3.33
C ARG A 195 4.90 17.04 4.57
N GLY A 196 6.23 17.04 4.39
CA GLY A 196 7.19 17.26 5.48
C GLY A 196 7.36 16.08 6.44
N THR A 197 6.86 14.89 6.10
CA THR A 197 7.06 13.66 6.87
C THR A 197 7.80 12.64 6.01
N VAL A 198 8.89 12.08 6.54
CA VAL A 198 9.59 10.95 5.92
C VAL A 198 8.81 9.67 6.16
N LEU A 199 8.43 9.00 5.07
CA LEU A 199 7.84 7.66 5.05
C LEU A 199 8.78 6.72 4.30
N TYR A 200 8.66 5.42 4.54
CA TYR A 200 9.41 4.39 3.86
C TYR A 200 8.46 3.67 2.92
N ARG A 201 8.76 3.74 1.61
CA ARG A 201 8.06 2.95 0.60
C ARG A 201 8.68 1.56 0.58
N ILE A 202 7.88 0.58 0.95
CA ILE A 202 8.19 -0.86 0.95
C ILE A 202 7.51 -1.44 -0.29
N ALA A 203 8.28 -1.86 -1.29
CA ALA A 203 7.75 -2.54 -2.47
C ALA A 203 8.13 -4.01 -2.43
N ALA A 204 7.13 -4.88 -2.28
CA ALA A 204 7.31 -6.33 -2.27
C ALA A 204 6.76 -6.93 -3.58
N THR A 205 7.57 -7.79 -4.19
CA THR A 205 7.18 -8.61 -5.34
C THR A 205 7.52 -10.05 -4.98
N PRO A 206 6.59 -11.01 -5.12
CA PRO A 206 6.93 -12.42 -4.92
C PRO A 206 8.08 -12.83 -5.84
N GLU A 207 8.90 -13.79 -5.39
CA GLU A 207 9.84 -14.48 -6.27
C GLU A 207 9.12 -15.11 -7.46
N ASP A 208 9.83 -15.23 -8.59
CA ASP A 208 9.30 -15.61 -9.89
C ASP A 208 8.27 -16.75 -9.83
N GLY A 209 7.04 -16.47 -10.29
CA GLY A 209 5.97 -17.46 -10.36
C GLY A 209 4.63 -16.98 -9.81
N PRO A 210 3.63 -17.87 -9.79
CA PRO A 210 2.35 -17.56 -9.17
C PRO A 210 2.45 -17.53 -7.65
N ALA A 211 1.92 -16.48 -7.03
CA ALA A 211 1.81 -16.37 -5.58
C ALA A 211 0.45 -16.88 -5.09
N VAL A 212 0.44 -17.44 -3.88
CA VAL A 212 -0.76 -17.93 -3.20
C VAL A 212 -1.24 -16.81 -2.27
N LEU A 213 -2.35 -16.16 -2.61
CA LEU A 213 -2.90 -15.04 -1.84
C LEU A 213 -4.18 -15.43 -1.11
N GLU A 214 -4.29 -15.04 0.16
CA GLU A 214 -5.52 -15.18 0.91
C GLU A 214 -6.56 -14.14 0.44
N ALA A 215 -7.65 -14.59 -0.19
CA ALA A 215 -8.70 -13.74 -0.76
C ALA A 215 -10.07 -13.99 -0.10
N ARG A 216 -10.38 -13.24 0.96
CA ARG A 216 -11.67 -13.23 1.70
C ARG A 216 -12.16 -14.59 2.24
N ARG A 217 -12.45 -15.57 1.37
CA ARG A 217 -13.00 -16.91 1.67
C ARG A 217 -12.31 -18.03 0.90
N GLU A 218 -11.32 -17.69 0.09
CA GLU A 218 -10.62 -18.62 -0.78
C GLU A 218 -9.15 -18.20 -0.85
N THR A 219 -8.28 -19.18 -0.97
CA THR A 219 -6.91 -18.97 -1.37
C THR A 219 -6.89 -18.89 -2.90
N VAL A 220 -6.22 -17.88 -3.47
CA VAL A 220 -6.14 -17.69 -4.92
C VAL A 220 -4.72 -17.76 -5.41
N THR A 221 -4.50 -18.52 -6.48
CA THR A 221 -3.28 -18.45 -7.27
C THR A 221 -3.31 -17.16 -8.08
N ALA A 222 -2.30 -16.32 -7.88
CA ALA A 222 -2.20 -14.98 -8.43
C ALA A 222 -0.90 -14.79 -9.20
N THR A 223 -0.96 -14.08 -10.32
CA THR A 223 0.21 -13.69 -11.12
C THR A 223 0.32 -12.18 -11.20
N ASN A 224 1.49 -11.67 -11.57
CA ASN A 224 1.78 -10.23 -11.65
C ASN A 224 1.40 -9.51 -10.35
N VAL A 225 1.78 -10.10 -9.22
CA VAL A 225 1.52 -9.54 -7.89
C VAL A 225 2.49 -8.40 -7.65
N SER A 226 1.97 -7.26 -7.23
CA SER A 226 2.75 -6.11 -6.81
C SER A 226 2.12 -5.54 -5.55
N VAL A 227 2.94 -5.37 -4.52
CA VAL A 227 2.54 -4.84 -3.22
C VAL A 227 3.38 -3.62 -2.93
N THR A 228 2.75 -2.54 -2.49
CA THR A 228 3.46 -1.33 -2.07
C THR A 228 2.82 -0.79 -0.79
N ALA A 229 3.64 -0.56 0.23
CA ALA A 229 3.22 0.07 1.47
C ALA A 229 3.99 1.37 1.71
N LEU A 230 3.33 2.37 2.30
CA LEU A 230 3.98 3.56 2.85
C LEU A 230 3.94 3.47 4.37
N VAL A 231 5.12 3.39 4.97
CA VAL A 231 5.29 3.07 6.40
C VAL A 231 6.01 4.21 7.10
N ALA A 232 5.46 4.69 8.21
CA ALA A 232 6.15 5.66 9.06
C ALA A 232 7.25 4.98 9.89
N ARG A 233 8.18 5.76 10.46
CA ARG A 233 9.23 5.23 11.34
C ARG A 233 8.71 4.41 12.52
N SER A 234 7.50 4.71 13.01
CA SER A 234 6.86 3.95 14.09
C SER A 234 6.42 2.54 13.68
N GLY A 235 6.46 2.18 12.40
CA GLY A 235 5.86 0.96 11.86
C GLY A 235 4.39 1.15 11.45
N PHE A 236 3.83 2.35 11.60
CA PHE A 236 2.49 2.66 11.12
C PHE A 236 2.42 2.60 9.59
N VAL A 237 1.69 1.61 9.05
CA VAL A 237 1.37 1.50 7.63
C VAL A 237 0.23 2.48 7.31
N ARG A 238 0.56 3.57 6.61
CA ARG A 238 -0.40 4.61 6.24
C ARG A 238 -1.24 4.23 5.03
N GLU A 239 -0.58 3.64 4.03
CA GLU A 239 -1.16 3.24 2.76
C GLU A 239 -0.64 1.86 2.39
N LEU A 240 -1.51 1.01 1.83
CA LEU A 240 -1.14 -0.29 1.27
C LEU A 240 -1.89 -0.51 -0.04
N ALA A 241 -1.15 -0.71 -1.12
CA ALA A 241 -1.68 -0.99 -2.44
C ALA A 241 -1.26 -2.39 -2.89
N VAL A 242 -2.22 -3.17 -3.40
CA VAL A 242 -1.97 -4.51 -3.94
C VAL A 242 -2.61 -4.62 -5.32
N THR A 243 -1.83 -5.04 -6.30
CA THR A 243 -2.36 -5.41 -7.63
C THR A 243 -1.97 -6.83 -7.93
N TYR A 244 -2.91 -7.60 -8.47
CA TYR A 244 -2.63 -8.93 -8.97
C TYR A 244 -3.62 -9.34 -10.05
N VAL A 245 -3.28 -10.41 -10.77
CA VAL A 245 -4.14 -11.07 -11.74
C VAL A 245 -4.49 -12.45 -11.21
N ARG A 246 -5.76 -12.84 -11.32
CA ARG A 246 -6.21 -14.20 -11.01
C ARG A 246 -7.12 -14.72 -12.13
N GLU A 247 -7.27 -16.03 -12.18
CA GLU A 247 -8.27 -16.68 -13.02
C GLU A 247 -9.52 -17.04 -12.20
N ASP A 248 -10.70 -16.82 -12.77
CA ASP A 248 -11.98 -17.24 -12.21
C ASP A 248 -12.85 -17.79 -13.33
N ARG A 249 -13.17 -19.09 -13.29
CA ARG A 249 -14.07 -19.78 -14.23
C ARG A 249 -13.82 -19.37 -15.70
N THR A 250 -12.57 -19.48 -16.15
CA THR A 250 -12.04 -19.13 -17.49
C THR A 250 -11.89 -17.65 -17.84
N ARG A 251 -12.15 -16.73 -16.90
CA ARG A 251 -11.90 -15.29 -17.12
C ARG A 251 -10.74 -14.78 -16.29
N GLN A 252 -9.87 -14.03 -16.94
CA GLN A 252 -8.83 -13.27 -16.27
C GLN A 252 -9.45 -12.08 -15.53
N GLN A 253 -9.11 -11.94 -14.25
CA GLN A 253 -9.55 -10.84 -13.40
C GLN A 253 -8.34 -10.07 -12.88
N ARG A 254 -8.27 -8.78 -13.20
CA ARG A 254 -7.32 -7.87 -12.54
C ARG A 254 -7.95 -7.36 -11.26
N VAL A 255 -7.27 -7.57 -10.14
CA VAL A 255 -7.70 -7.12 -8.82
C VAL A 255 -6.78 -6.00 -8.37
N ARG A 256 -7.37 -4.91 -7.89
CA ARG A 256 -6.68 -3.80 -7.22
C ARG A 256 -7.26 -3.64 -5.83
N LEU A 257 -6.40 -3.62 -4.82
CA LEU A 257 -6.75 -3.36 -3.43
C LEU A 257 -6.02 -2.10 -2.98
N ALA A 258 -6.69 -1.27 -2.20
CA ALA A 258 -6.10 -0.12 -1.53
C ALA A 258 -6.59 -0.07 -0.10
N VAL A 259 -5.67 0.18 0.84
CA VAL A 259 -5.95 0.45 2.25
C VAL A 259 -5.37 1.80 2.60
N GLU A 260 -6.17 2.62 3.27
CA GLU A 260 -5.77 3.94 3.74
C GLU A 260 -6.28 4.17 5.16
N TYR A 261 -5.45 4.80 5.99
CA TYR A 261 -5.80 5.22 7.35
C TYR A 261 -5.94 6.74 7.44
N THR A 262 -7.03 7.20 8.03
CA THR A 262 -7.39 8.61 8.18
C THR A 262 -8.01 8.88 9.55
N GLY A 263 -8.18 10.16 9.92
CA GLY A 263 -8.85 10.54 11.16
C GLY A 263 -8.16 10.04 12.43
N LEU A 264 -6.82 9.91 12.41
CA LEU A 264 -6.04 9.47 13.55
C LEU A 264 -6.23 10.44 14.72
N GLY A 265 -6.67 9.92 15.87
CA GLY A 265 -6.96 10.68 17.08
C GLY A 265 -8.18 11.62 17.00
N THR A 266 -8.91 11.63 15.88
CA THR A 266 -10.06 12.53 15.67
C THR A 266 -11.33 11.79 15.20
N THR A 267 -11.28 10.47 15.10
CA THR A 267 -12.43 9.67 14.69
C THR A 267 -13.31 9.46 15.91
N ASP A 268 -14.60 9.76 15.79
CA ASP A 268 -15.60 9.54 16.84
C ASP A 268 -16.60 8.48 16.35
N VAL A 269 -16.92 7.50 17.20
CA VAL A 269 -17.87 6.43 16.86
C VAL A 269 -19.09 6.48 17.77
N ALA A 270 -20.06 7.30 17.37
CA ALA A 270 -21.35 7.38 18.03
C ALA A 270 -22.16 6.07 17.89
N ARG A 271 -22.88 5.69 18.96
CA ARG A 271 -23.82 4.56 18.94
C ARG A 271 -24.94 4.85 17.93
N PRO A 272 -25.13 4.01 16.89
CA PRO A 272 -26.17 4.25 15.90
C PRO A 272 -27.59 4.10 16.48
N SER A 273 -28.53 4.91 15.99
CA SER A 273 -29.94 4.91 16.46
C SER A 273 -30.72 3.61 16.18
N TRP A 274 -30.25 2.79 15.24
CA TRP A 274 -30.85 1.48 14.94
C TRP A 274 -30.40 0.38 15.90
N VAL A 275 -29.40 0.65 16.74
CA VAL A 275 -28.97 -0.27 17.78
C VAL A 275 -29.93 -0.12 18.97
N PRO A 276 -30.55 -1.21 19.44
CA PRO A 276 -31.46 -1.15 20.58
C PRO A 276 -30.81 -0.48 21.79
N VAL A 277 -31.53 0.45 22.41
CA VAL A 277 -31.26 0.96 23.75
C VAL A 277 -31.86 -0.09 24.68
N ASN A 278 -31.06 -0.75 25.52
CA ASN A 278 -31.55 -1.87 26.32
C ASN A 278 -32.68 -1.43 27.28
N GLU A 279 -33.93 -1.60 26.85
CA GLU A 279 -35.11 -1.73 27.73
C GLU A 279 -36.01 -2.92 27.35
N SER A 280 -35.75 -3.63 26.26
CA SER A 280 -36.61 -4.73 25.81
C SER A 280 -35.88 -6.07 25.85
N ARG A 281 -35.61 -6.57 27.06
CA ARG A 281 -35.75 -8.02 27.31
C ARG A 281 -37.23 -8.40 27.24
N GLU A 282 -37.91 -8.11 26.12
CA GLU A 282 -39.22 -8.70 25.85
C GLU A 282 -38.98 -10.09 25.27
N ARG A 283 -38.74 -11.00 26.22
CA ARG A 283 -39.36 -12.32 26.30
C ARG A 283 -40.27 -12.63 25.10
N SER A 284 -39.70 -13.26 24.08
CA SER A 284 -40.49 -14.14 23.22
C SER A 284 -40.36 -15.56 23.76
N VAL A 285 -41.26 -15.89 24.67
CA VAL A 285 -41.80 -17.24 24.93
C VAL A 285 -43.31 -17.03 24.82
N PRO A 286 -44.08 -17.84 24.08
CA PRO A 286 -43.83 -19.24 23.69
C PRO A 286 -43.57 -19.49 22.21
#